data_AF-A0A103XBH8-F1
#
_entry.id   AF-A0A103XBH8-F1
#
_cell.length_a   1.000
_cell.length_b   1.000
_cell.length_c   1.000
_cell.angle_alpha   90.00
_cell.angle_beta   90.00
_cell.angle_gamma   90.00
#
_symmetry.space_group_name_H-M   'P 1'
#
loop_
_entity.id
_entity.type
_entity.pdbx_description
1 polymer ?
#
loop_
_entity_poly.entity_id
_entity_poly.type
_entity_poly.pdbx_seq_one_letter_code
_entity_poly.pdbx_strand_id
1 'polypeptide(L)'
;MGDMGGGSDRNLGIVSQDLTDPVRSHKDLDKDAALYFRKAVQFYEELSKQMVNHGQVLDLFASALDQVGVAEMKVIIERTGGLVVLAESFGHPVFRDSFKRVFENGEEALGLSYNGTLEMNCSKDIKIQGIIGPCTSLEKKGPAVASTPIGQGNTTAWKLCGLDKDTCLTVLFDISSTDRSDHSGTLNPQLYIQTLTR
;
A
#
# COMPACT_ATOMS: atom_id res chain seq x y z
N MET A 1 28.40 -2.86 -2.79
CA MET A 1 26.94 -2.79 -2.58
C MET A 1 26.31 -3.76 -3.57
N GLY A 2 25.93 -4.96 -3.13
CA GLY A 2 25.34 -5.97 -4.02
C GLY A 2 23.85 -5.69 -4.18
N ASP A 3 23.41 -5.49 -5.41
CA ASP A 3 22.01 -5.38 -5.80
C ASP A 3 21.25 -6.64 -5.34
N MET A 4 20.14 -6.51 -4.60
CA MET A 4 19.19 -7.62 -4.45
C MET A 4 18.43 -7.77 -5.77
N GLY A 5 19.13 -8.27 -6.79
CA GLY A 5 18.65 -8.27 -8.16
C GLY A 5 19.59 -9.03 -9.11
N GLY A 6 19.86 -10.30 -8.82
CA GLY A 6 20.50 -11.19 -9.79
C GLY A 6 19.56 -11.47 -10.97
N GLY A 7 19.73 -10.75 -12.09
CA GLY A 7 19.03 -11.06 -13.34
C GLY A 7 19.02 -9.94 -14.39
N SER A 8 19.98 -9.97 -15.31
CA SER A 8 19.94 -9.51 -16.72
C SER A 8 19.19 -8.23 -17.15
N ASP A 9 19.15 -7.17 -16.35
CA ASP A 9 18.93 -5.82 -16.87
C ASP A 9 19.82 -4.81 -16.14
N ARG A 10 21.00 -4.54 -16.72
CA ARG A 10 22.07 -3.70 -16.14
C ARG A 10 21.67 -2.22 -15.93
N ASN A 11 20.40 -1.86 -16.18
CA ASN A 11 19.86 -0.51 -16.13
C ASN A 11 18.70 -0.30 -15.12
N LEU A 12 18.35 -1.32 -14.32
CA LEU A 12 17.32 -1.22 -13.27
C LEU A 12 17.87 -0.86 -11.89
N GLY A 13 19.18 -0.58 -11.78
CA GLY A 13 19.83 -0.26 -10.52
C GLY A 13 19.31 1.03 -9.88
N ILE A 14 19.16 1.01 -8.56
CA ILE A 14 18.79 2.17 -7.72
C ILE A 14 19.90 3.23 -7.69
N VAL A 15 21.16 2.80 -7.89
CA VAL A 15 22.35 3.64 -7.94
C VAL A 15 23.34 3.06 -8.96
N SER A 16 24.27 3.89 -9.43
CA SER A 16 25.43 3.46 -10.21
C SER A 16 26.27 2.41 -9.46
N GLN A 17 26.95 1.55 -10.21
CA GLN A 17 27.92 0.62 -9.61
C GLN A 17 29.25 1.32 -9.28
N ASP A 18 29.48 2.52 -9.82
CA ASP A 18 30.63 3.34 -9.46
C ASP A 18 30.42 3.91 -8.05
N LEU A 19 31.29 3.53 -7.11
CA LEU A 19 31.21 3.95 -5.70
C LEU A 19 31.47 5.44 -5.50
N THR A 20 31.98 6.13 -6.53
CA THR A 20 32.13 7.60 -6.49
C THR A 20 30.80 8.32 -6.70
N ASP A 21 29.82 7.65 -7.30
CA ASP A 21 28.47 8.16 -7.46
C ASP A 21 27.68 7.92 -6.17
N PRO A 22 27.28 8.97 -5.43
CA PRO A 22 26.55 8.79 -4.18
C PRO A 22 25.12 8.29 -4.46
N VAL A 23 24.57 7.53 -3.51
CA VAL A 23 23.14 7.25 -3.51
C VAL A 23 22.37 8.56 -3.35
N ARG A 24 21.33 8.75 -4.17
CA ARG A 24 20.46 9.94 -4.15
C ARG A 24 19.98 10.34 -2.75
N SER A 25 19.89 11.64 -2.53
CA SER A 25 19.36 12.29 -1.32
C SER A 25 17.98 12.93 -1.57
N HIS A 26 17.31 13.37 -0.50
CA HIS A 26 16.07 14.15 -0.63
C HIS A 26 16.25 15.43 -1.45
N LYS A 27 17.42 16.08 -1.35
CA LYS A 27 17.74 17.29 -2.14
C LYS A 27 17.84 16.98 -3.64
N ASP A 28 18.34 15.80 -3.99
CA ASP A 28 18.43 15.38 -5.39
C ASP A 28 17.04 15.08 -5.95
N LEU A 29 16.16 14.47 -5.15
CA LEU A 29 14.75 14.24 -5.53
C LEU A 29 14.00 15.55 -5.73
N ASP A 30 14.14 16.50 -4.81
CA ASP A 30 13.50 17.83 -4.88
C ASP A 30 13.93 18.62 -6.12
N LYS A 31 15.20 18.47 -6.52
CA LYS A 31 15.77 19.12 -7.71
C LYS A 31 15.65 18.30 -9.00
N ASP A 32 14.97 17.16 -8.96
CA ASP A 32 14.88 16.21 -10.07
C ASP A 32 16.25 15.76 -10.65
N ALA A 33 17.27 15.70 -9.79
CA ALA A 33 18.65 15.33 -10.13
C ALA A 33 18.95 13.83 -9.91
N ALA A 34 17.99 13.05 -9.39
CA ALA A 34 18.15 11.62 -9.13
C ALA A 34 17.93 10.79 -10.41
N LEU A 35 19.01 10.56 -11.16
CA LEU A 35 19.01 9.93 -12.49
C LEU A 35 18.24 8.59 -12.59
N TYR A 36 18.35 7.73 -11.57
CA TYR A 36 17.79 6.38 -11.58
C TYR A 36 16.37 6.29 -11.00
N PHE A 37 15.97 7.28 -10.20
CA PHE A 37 14.79 7.19 -9.33
C PHE A 37 13.49 6.92 -10.10
N ARG A 38 13.19 7.75 -11.12
CA ARG A 38 11.92 7.65 -11.87
C ARG A 38 11.77 6.32 -12.60
N LYS A 39 12.87 5.81 -13.19
CA LYS A 39 12.87 4.53 -13.90
C LYS A 39 12.67 3.36 -12.93
N ALA A 40 13.33 3.39 -11.78
CA ALA A 40 13.16 2.37 -10.75
C ALA A 40 11.75 2.38 -10.14
N VAL A 41 11.19 3.56 -9.82
CA VAL A 41 9.79 3.68 -9.37
C VAL A 41 8.82 3.13 -10.42
N GLN A 42 9.01 3.45 -11.69
CA GLN A 42 8.16 2.93 -12.76
C GLN A 42 8.22 1.39 -12.87
N PHE A 43 9.41 0.81 -12.73
CA PHE A 43 9.57 -0.65 -12.71
C PHE A 43 8.77 -1.29 -11.56
N TYR A 44 8.91 -0.78 -10.33
CA TYR A 44 8.16 -1.32 -9.19
C TYR A 44 6.66 -1.05 -9.28
N GLU A 45 6.26 0.07 -9.88
CA GLU A 45 4.86 0.37 -10.20
C GLU A 45 4.27 -0.67 -11.16
N GLU A 46 4.99 -1.07 -12.20
CA GLU A 46 4.57 -2.10 -13.15
C GLU A 46 4.54 -3.49 -12.53
N LEU A 47 5.58 -3.85 -11.77
CA LEU A 47 5.64 -5.12 -11.03
C LEU A 47 4.53 -5.23 -9.99
N SER A 48 4.17 -4.11 -9.33
CA SER A 48 3.09 -4.09 -8.33
C SER A 48 1.76 -4.54 -8.92
N LYS A 49 1.45 -4.15 -10.16
CA LYS A 49 0.21 -4.54 -10.83
C LYS A 49 0.13 -6.07 -10.99
N GLN A 50 1.26 -6.70 -11.32
CA GLN A 50 1.34 -8.16 -11.46
C GLN A 50 1.19 -8.86 -10.11
N MET A 51 1.89 -8.41 -9.07
CA MET A 51 1.80 -8.99 -7.73
C MET A 51 0.41 -8.85 -7.14
N VAL A 52 -0.21 -7.67 -7.28
CA VAL A 52 -1.58 -7.42 -6.80
C VAL A 52 -2.58 -8.35 -7.50
N ASN A 53 -2.45 -8.51 -8.82
CA ASN A 53 -3.32 -9.39 -9.59
C ASN A 53 -3.23 -10.86 -9.12
N HIS A 54 -2.04 -11.30 -8.71
CA HIS A 54 -1.83 -12.65 -8.18
C HIS A 54 -2.06 -12.76 -6.66
N GLY A 55 -2.41 -11.66 -5.97
CA GLY A 55 -2.59 -11.67 -4.52
C GLY A 55 -1.30 -11.88 -3.73
N GLN A 56 -0.16 -11.53 -4.30
CA GLN A 56 1.17 -11.73 -3.71
C GLN A 56 1.61 -10.53 -2.88
N VAL A 57 2.44 -10.80 -1.86
CA VAL A 57 3.00 -9.80 -0.94
C VAL A 57 4.49 -9.65 -1.17
N LEU A 58 5.00 -8.41 -1.10
CA LEU A 58 6.44 -8.13 -1.11
C LEU A 58 6.88 -7.55 0.23
N ASP A 59 7.52 -8.38 1.05
CA ASP A 59 8.21 -7.94 2.27
C ASP A 59 9.67 -7.59 1.96
N LEU A 60 10.14 -6.44 2.47
CA LEU A 60 11.51 -5.98 2.34
C LEU A 60 12.25 -6.08 3.68
N PHE A 61 13.17 -7.04 3.74
CA PHE A 61 14.12 -7.20 4.84
C PHE A 61 15.50 -6.78 4.36
N ALA A 62 15.97 -5.60 4.78
CA ALA A 62 17.21 -5.04 4.27
C ALA A 62 18.19 -4.71 5.40
N SER A 63 19.44 -5.10 5.19
CA SER A 63 20.54 -4.82 6.10
C SER A 63 21.67 -4.11 5.36
N ALA A 64 21.86 -2.83 5.65
CA ALA A 64 22.92 -2.03 5.05
C ALA A 64 23.25 -0.81 5.92
N LEU A 65 24.49 -0.31 5.80
CA LEU A 65 24.89 0.97 6.38
C LEU A 65 24.41 2.16 5.53
N ASP A 66 24.17 1.93 4.25
CA ASP A 66 23.68 2.90 3.28
C ASP A 66 22.25 2.57 2.83
N GLN A 67 21.66 3.46 2.04
CA GLN A 67 20.29 3.32 1.54
C GLN A 67 20.14 2.13 0.57
N VAL A 68 19.00 1.44 0.67
CA VAL A 68 18.70 0.20 -0.08
C VAL A 68 17.62 0.36 -1.15
N GLY A 69 17.18 1.59 -1.40
CA GLY A 69 16.15 1.88 -2.41
C GLY A 69 14.70 1.67 -1.98
N VAL A 70 14.42 1.81 -0.69
CA VAL A 70 13.04 1.72 -0.16
C VAL A 70 12.12 2.76 -0.82
N ALA A 71 12.64 3.93 -1.15
CA ALA A 71 11.84 5.00 -1.76
C ALA A 71 11.31 4.60 -3.15
N GLU A 72 12.10 3.86 -3.92
CA GLU A 72 11.75 3.31 -5.23
C GLU A 72 10.76 2.13 -5.10
N MET A 73 10.99 1.27 -4.09
CA MET A 73 10.16 0.10 -3.81
C MET A 73 8.85 0.41 -3.06
N LYS A 74 8.71 1.61 -2.50
CA LYS A 74 7.57 2.00 -1.65
C LYS A 74 6.23 1.60 -2.26
N VAL A 75 6.06 1.85 -3.55
CA VAL A 75 4.78 1.65 -4.24
C VAL A 75 4.34 0.19 -4.29
N ILE A 76 5.26 -0.75 -4.49
CA ILE A 76 4.92 -2.18 -4.56
C ILE A 76 4.67 -2.75 -3.16
N ILE A 77 5.43 -2.28 -2.16
CA ILE A 77 5.27 -2.71 -0.78
C ILE A 77 3.92 -2.25 -0.24
N GLU A 78 3.58 -0.97 -0.42
CA GLU A 78 2.31 -0.41 0.06
C GLU A 78 1.10 -1.05 -0.63
N ARG A 79 1.15 -1.27 -1.95
CA ARG A 79 0.05 -1.87 -2.70
C ARG A 79 -0.23 -3.32 -2.34
N THR A 80 0.82 -4.04 -1.94
CA THR A 80 0.73 -5.46 -1.60
C THR A 80 0.58 -5.69 -0.09
N GLY A 81 0.69 -4.64 0.74
CA GLY A 81 0.61 -4.74 2.19
C GLY A 81 1.79 -5.47 2.83
N GLY A 82 2.97 -5.35 2.20
CA GLY A 82 4.19 -5.94 2.72
C GLY A 82 4.87 -5.13 3.82
N LEU A 83 5.76 -5.80 4.54
CA LEU A 83 6.54 -5.24 5.64
C LEU A 83 7.83 -4.59 5.13
N VAL A 84 8.33 -3.62 5.90
CA VAL A 84 9.69 -3.07 5.72
C VAL A 84 10.44 -3.16 7.03
N VAL A 85 11.54 -3.91 7.05
CA VAL A 85 12.47 -3.97 8.19
C VAL A 85 13.84 -3.54 7.70
N LEU A 86 14.30 -2.41 8.21
CA LEU A 86 15.63 -1.87 7.95
C LEU A 86 16.51 -2.03 9.18
N ALA A 87 17.71 -2.53 8.97
CA ALA A 87 18.73 -2.63 10.01
C ALA A 87 20.13 -2.36 9.41
N GLU A 88 21.10 -2.09 10.27
CA GLU A 88 22.50 -1.98 9.86
C GLU A 88 23.15 -3.35 9.63
N SER A 89 22.71 -4.35 10.41
CA SER A 89 23.17 -5.74 10.37
C SER A 89 22.02 -6.69 10.68
N PHE A 90 21.95 -7.82 9.97
CA PHE A 90 21.05 -8.93 10.31
C PHE A 90 21.35 -9.55 11.69
N GLY A 91 22.52 -9.28 12.28
CA GLY A 91 22.84 -9.69 13.64
C GLY A 91 22.17 -8.83 14.72
N HIS A 92 21.71 -7.62 14.39
CA HIS A 92 21.17 -6.69 15.38
C HIS A 92 19.82 -7.18 15.94
N PRO A 93 19.55 -6.96 17.24
CA PRO A 93 18.28 -7.32 17.87
C PRO A 93 17.07 -6.76 17.12
N VAL A 94 17.16 -5.52 16.61
CA VAL A 94 16.10 -4.89 15.80
C VAL A 94 15.66 -5.78 14.64
N PHE A 95 16.60 -6.30 13.85
CA PHE A 95 16.27 -7.21 12.76
C PHE A 95 15.73 -8.54 13.29
N ARG A 96 16.47 -9.18 14.20
CA ARG A 96 16.16 -10.52 14.68
C ARG A 96 14.80 -10.60 15.35
N ASP A 97 14.45 -9.61 16.16
CA ASP A 97 13.20 -9.59 16.91
C ASP A 97 12.03 -9.17 16.01
N SER A 98 12.24 -8.24 15.06
CA SER A 98 11.22 -7.92 14.06
C SER A 98 10.92 -9.11 13.14
N PHE A 99 11.96 -9.79 12.65
CA PHE A 99 11.80 -10.96 11.79
C PHE A 99 11.09 -12.11 12.51
N LYS A 100 11.38 -12.35 13.79
CA LYS A 100 10.65 -13.34 14.60
C LYS A 100 9.17 -13.01 14.72
N ARG A 101 8.81 -11.74 14.95
CA ARG A 101 7.41 -11.30 15.09
C ARG A 101 6.55 -11.62 13.88
N VAL A 102 7.12 -11.60 12.69
CA VAL A 102 6.41 -12.00 11.45
C VAL A 102 5.89 -13.43 11.52
N PHE A 103 6.56 -14.29 12.29
CA PHE A 103 6.21 -15.69 12.45
C PHE A 103 5.74 -16.03 13.88
N GLU A 104 5.42 -15.02 14.69
CA GLU A 104 4.81 -15.27 16.00
C GLU A 104 3.42 -15.90 15.80
N ASN A 105 3.10 -16.92 16.61
CA ASN A 105 1.82 -17.60 16.51
C ASN A 105 0.68 -16.61 16.82
N GLY A 106 -0.26 -16.49 15.88
CA GLY A 106 -1.59 -15.95 16.12
C GLY A 106 -2.51 -16.97 16.80
N GLU A 107 -3.81 -16.66 16.90
CA GLU A 107 -4.78 -17.51 17.61
C GLU A 107 -4.89 -18.94 17.05
N GLU A 108 -4.84 -19.12 15.73
CA GLU A 108 -4.98 -20.45 15.08
C GLU A 108 -3.77 -20.84 14.22
N ALA A 109 -2.96 -19.88 13.77
CA ALA A 109 -1.82 -20.08 12.86
C ALA A 109 -0.81 -18.92 12.98
N LEU A 110 -0.30 -18.36 11.88
CA LEU A 110 0.61 -17.20 11.90
C LEU A 110 -0.11 -15.85 12.10
N GLY A 111 -1.44 -15.82 12.20
CA GLY A 111 -2.20 -14.56 12.28
C GLY A 111 -2.13 -13.68 11.02
N LEU A 112 -1.54 -14.19 9.94
CA LEU A 112 -1.43 -13.54 8.64
C LEU A 112 -2.59 -14.00 7.74
N SER A 113 -3.19 -13.05 7.03
CA SER A 113 -4.22 -13.28 6.03
C SER A 113 -3.76 -12.73 4.69
N TYR A 114 -4.19 -13.37 3.60
CA TYR A 114 -3.72 -13.05 2.25
C TYR A 114 -4.86 -13.00 1.26
N ASN A 115 -4.62 -12.28 0.16
CA ASN A 115 -5.48 -12.24 -1.02
C ASN A 115 -6.91 -11.73 -0.75
N GLY A 116 -7.09 -10.98 0.34
CA GLY A 116 -8.37 -10.49 0.80
C GLY A 116 -8.99 -9.46 -0.14
N THR A 117 -10.31 -9.35 -0.10
CA THR A 117 -11.08 -8.32 -0.79
C THR A 117 -11.94 -7.58 0.21
N LEU A 118 -11.69 -6.27 0.35
CA LEU A 118 -12.54 -5.37 1.11
C LEU A 118 -13.57 -4.74 0.17
N GLU A 119 -14.85 -4.94 0.45
CA GLU A 119 -15.96 -4.28 -0.22
C GLU A 119 -16.73 -3.41 0.79
N MET A 120 -17.12 -2.22 0.35
CA MET A 120 -17.88 -1.28 1.18
C MET A 120 -19.21 -0.92 0.53
N ASN A 121 -20.27 -1.06 1.32
CA ASN A 121 -21.62 -0.62 0.98
C ASN A 121 -22.04 0.47 1.95
N CYS A 122 -22.73 1.49 1.46
CA CYS A 122 -23.18 2.60 2.29
C CYS A 122 -24.58 3.06 1.90
N SER A 123 -25.23 3.80 2.81
CA SER A 123 -26.45 4.54 2.50
C SER A 123 -26.26 5.44 1.27
N LYS A 124 -27.35 5.74 0.55
CA LYS A 124 -27.33 6.49 -0.72
C LYS A 124 -26.68 7.88 -0.60
N ASP A 125 -26.82 8.49 0.57
CA ASP A 125 -26.30 9.82 0.92
C ASP A 125 -24.81 9.83 1.26
N ILE A 126 -24.17 8.66 1.33
CA ILE A 126 -22.73 8.52 1.50
C ILE A 126 -22.09 8.18 0.15
N LYS A 127 -21.05 8.92 -0.21
CA LYS A 127 -20.12 8.59 -1.29
C LYS A 127 -18.76 8.26 -0.70
N ILE A 128 -18.07 7.30 -1.31
CA ILE A 128 -16.74 6.84 -0.90
C ILE A 128 -15.71 7.54 -1.79
N GLN A 129 -14.85 8.34 -1.18
CA GLN A 129 -13.76 9.04 -1.86
C GLN A 129 -12.57 8.10 -2.08
N GLY A 130 -12.29 7.22 -1.13
CA GLY A 130 -11.27 6.19 -1.24
C GLY A 130 -10.65 5.81 0.08
N ILE A 131 -9.56 5.04 0.00
CA ILE A 131 -8.81 4.53 1.16
C ILE A 131 -7.37 5.05 1.15
N ILE A 132 -6.88 5.43 2.32
CA ILE A 132 -5.46 5.61 2.62
C ILE A 132 -5.02 4.44 3.51
N GLY A 133 -4.12 3.62 2.99
CA GLY A 133 -3.62 2.41 3.66
C GLY A 133 -3.09 1.38 2.65
N PRO A 134 -2.59 0.23 3.14
CA PRO A 134 -2.01 -0.82 2.31
C PRO A 134 -3.08 -1.61 1.54
N CYS A 135 -3.55 -1.05 0.43
CA CYS A 135 -4.51 -1.69 -0.44
C CYS A 135 -4.37 -1.22 -1.89
N THR A 136 -5.03 -1.90 -2.81
CA THR A 136 -5.13 -1.48 -4.21
C THR A 136 -6.57 -1.42 -4.66
N SER A 137 -6.96 -0.34 -5.34
CA SER A 137 -8.30 -0.20 -5.93
C SER A 137 -8.61 -1.34 -6.90
N LEU A 138 -9.80 -1.95 -6.78
CA LEU A 138 -10.34 -2.89 -7.78
C LEU A 138 -11.20 -2.18 -8.84
N GLU A 139 -11.21 -0.84 -8.83
CA GLU A 139 -11.93 0.00 -9.81
C GLU A 139 -13.42 -0.33 -9.98
N LYS A 140 -14.05 -0.93 -8.97
CA LYS A 140 -15.48 -1.27 -8.95
C LYS A 140 -16.31 0.00 -8.97
N LYS A 141 -16.88 0.32 -10.13
CA LYS A 141 -17.76 1.48 -10.31
C LYS A 141 -19.11 1.25 -9.65
N GLY A 142 -19.74 2.34 -9.24
CA GLY A 142 -21.07 2.30 -8.65
C GLY A 142 -21.55 3.66 -8.17
N PRO A 143 -22.84 3.76 -7.78
CA PRO A 143 -23.44 5.01 -7.34
C PRO A 143 -22.87 5.53 -6.02
N ALA A 144 -22.17 4.68 -5.25
CA ALA A 144 -21.50 5.05 -4.01
C ALA A 144 -20.08 5.60 -4.22
N VAL A 145 -19.53 5.61 -5.44
CA VAL A 145 -18.21 6.19 -5.70
C VAL A 145 -18.33 7.72 -5.78
N ALA A 146 -17.49 8.45 -5.04
CA ALA A 146 -17.45 9.91 -5.09
C ALA A 146 -16.80 10.41 -6.39
N SER A 147 -17.16 11.61 -6.83
CA SER A 147 -16.53 12.27 -7.98
C SER A 147 -15.11 12.76 -7.70
N THR A 148 -14.78 13.02 -6.43
CA THR A 148 -13.46 13.47 -5.99
C THR A 148 -12.74 12.31 -5.28
N PRO A 149 -11.81 11.61 -5.95
CA PRO A 149 -11.10 10.50 -5.34
C PRO A 149 -9.99 10.98 -4.39
N ILE A 150 -9.80 10.27 -3.28
CA ILE A 150 -8.68 10.46 -2.35
C ILE A 150 -8.00 9.10 -2.10
N GLY A 151 -6.67 9.06 -2.19
CA GLY A 151 -5.90 7.82 -2.02
C GLY A 151 -6.25 6.77 -3.08
N GLN A 152 -6.45 5.53 -2.65
CA GLN A 152 -6.99 4.45 -3.48
C GLN A 152 -8.50 4.67 -3.69
N GLY A 153 -8.86 5.59 -4.57
CA GLY A 153 -10.24 6.00 -4.84
C GLY A 153 -10.88 5.29 -6.04
N ASN A 154 -11.94 5.92 -6.57
CA ASN A 154 -12.64 5.51 -7.79
C ASN A 154 -13.21 4.09 -7.78
N THR A 155 -13.51 3.56 -6.59
CA THR A 155 -13.98 2.19 -6.37
C THR A 155 -14.81 2.09 -5.09
N THR A 156 -15.56 1.00 -4.93
CA THR A 156 -16.13 0.56 -3.65
C THR A 156 -15.54 -0.78 -3.17
N ALA A 157 -14.52 -1.27 -3.86
CA ALA A 157 -13.82 -2.51 -3.52
C ALA A 157 -12.30 -2.39 -3.70
N TRP A 158 -11.55 -3.02 -2.80
CA TRP A 158 -10.09 -3.00 -2.75
C TRP A 158 -9.52 -4.39 -2.55
N LYS A 159 -8.35 -4.61 -3.13
CA LYS A 159 -7.51 -5.77 -2.89
C LYS A 159 -6.61 -5.52 -1.67
N LEU A 160 -6.54 -6.50 -0.79
CA LEU A 160 -5.63 -6.57 0.35
C LEU A 160 -4.76 -7.81 0.17
N CYS A 161 -3.61 -7.69 -0.47
CA CYS A 161 -2.77 -8.86 -0.79
C CYS A 161 -2.21 -9.52 0.46
N GLY A 162 -1.73 -8.72 1.42
CA GLY A 162 -1.39 -9.13 2.77
C GLY A 162 -2.11 -8.25 3.78
N LEU A 163 -2.58 -8.85 4.86
CA LEU A 163 -3.14 -8.16 6.01
C LEU A 163 -3.00 -9.03 7.26
N ASP A 164 -2.93 -8.37 8.41
CA ASP A 164 -2.88 -8.98 9.73
C ASP A 164 -3.83 -8.24 10.69
N LYS A 165 -3.81 -8.65 11.96
CA LYS A 165 -4.62 -8.01 13.01
C LYS A 165 -4.30 -6.54 13.27
N ASP A 166 -3.12 -6.07 12.86
CA ASP A 166 -2.64 -4.69 13.09
C ASP A 166 -2.85 -3.81 11.85
N THR A 167 -3.32 -4.39 10.75
CA THR A 167 -3.61 -3.69 9.50
C THR A 167 -4.79 -2.72 9.68
N CYS A 168 -4.52 -1.43 9.47
CA CYS A 168 -5.50 -0.35 9.63
C CYS A 168 -5.65 0.44 8.31
N LEU A 169 -6.90 0.73 7.95
CA LEU A 169 -7.25 1.46 6.73
C LEU A 169 -8.05 2.71 7.10
N THR A 170 -7.69 3.85 6.53
CA THR A 170 -8.46 5.09 6.67
C THR A 170 -9.36 5.27 5.46
N VAL A 171 -10.67 5.19 5.65
CA VAL A 171 -11.67 5.40 4.59
C VAL A 171 -12.19 6.83 4.64
N LEU A 172 -12.20 7.50 3.50
CA LEU A 172 -12.74 8.86 3.37
C LEU A 172 -14.08 8.82 2.65
N PHE A 173 -15.05 9.53 3.22
CA PHE A 173 -16.40 9.64 2.70
C PHE A 173 -16.73 11.10 2.40
N ASP A 174 -17.67 11.28 1.50
CA ASP A 174 -18.38 12.53 1.26
C ASP A 174 -19.87 12.28 1.55
N ILE A 175 -20.49 13.12 2.37
CA ILE A 175 -21.87 12.94 2.82
C ILE A 175 -22.69 14.06 2.18
N SER A 176 -23.55 13.70 1.23
CA SER A 176 -24.44 14.65 0.58
C SER A 176 -25.61 14.99 1.50
N SER A 177 -25.85 16.28 1.74
CA SER A 177 -27.03 16.78 2.45
C SER A 177 -28.23 16.99 1.52
N THR A 178 -28.43 16.12 0.53
CA THR A 178 -29.42 16.34 -0.52
C THR A 178 -30.85 16.24 0.01
N ASP A 179 -31.49 17.42 0.10
CA ASP A 179 -32.91 17.76 0.21
C ASP A 179 -33.73 17.16 1.37
N ARG A 180 -33.62 17.82 2.54
CA ARG A 180 -34.66 17.83 3.58
C ARG A 180 -35.91 18.63 3.14
N SER A 181 -36.39 18.47 1.91
CA SER A 181 -37.68 19.04 1.49
C SER A 181 -38.82 18.09 1.84
N ASP A 182 -39.53 18.41 2.92
CA ASP A 182 -40.96 18.17 3.15
C ASP A 182 -41.53 16.75 3.07
N HIS A 183 -41.03 15.77 3.83
CA HIS A 183 -41.76 14.50 4.02
C HIS A 183 -42.14 14.28 5.50
N SER A 184 -43.45 14.39 5.77
CA SER A 184 -44.12 14.05 7.03
C SER A 184 -44.22 12.54 7.24
N GLY A 185 -43.07 11.89 7.39
CA GLY A 185 -42.94 10.49 7.77
C GLY A 185 -41.64 10.31 8.52
N THR A 186 -41.61 9.42 9.52
CA THR A 186 -40.45 9.17 10.38
C THR A 186 -39.22 8.76 9.57
N LEU A 187 -38.43 9.74 9.13
CA LEU A 187 -37.14 9.54 8.49
C LEU A 187 -36.17 9.04 9.55
N ASN A 188 -35.74 7.79 9.42
CA ASN A 188 -34.67 7.26 10.25
C ASN A 188 -33.38 8.04 9.91
N PRO A 189 -32.83 8.86 10.81
CA PRO A 189 -31.70 9.75 10.50
C PRO A 189 -30.37 9.00 10.43
N GLN A 190 -30.39 7.68 10.58
CA GLN A 190 -29.20 6.85 10.66
C GLN A 190 -28.64 6.57 9.27
N LEU A 191 -27.35 6.84 9.12
CA LEU A 191 -26.58 6.41 7.96
C LEU A 191 -25.91 5.09 8.29
N TYR A 192 -25.84 4.19 7.31
CA TYR A 192 -25.26 2.87 7.47
C TYR A 192 -24.04 2.72 6.57
N ILE A 193 -23.02 2.07 7.13
CA ILE A 193 -21.83 1.62 6.42
C ILE A 193 -21.67 0.15 6.76
N GLN A 194 -21.45 -0.66 5.73
CA GLN A 194 -21.12 -2.07 5.85
C GLN A 194 -19.76 -2.30 5.20
N THR A 195 -18.85 -2.89 5.96
CA THR A 195 -17.56 -3.40 5.49
C THR A 195 -17.63 -4.91 5.38
N LEU A 196 -17.24 -5.45 4.23
CA LEU A 196 -17.13 -6.88 4.01
C LEU A 196 -15.72 -7.21 3.56
N THR A 197 -14.97 -7.91 4.40
CA THR A 197 -13.66 -8.47 4.05
C THR A 197 -13.81 -9.97 3.84
N ARG A 198 -13.43 -10.46 2.66
CA ARG A 198 -13.41 -11.88 2.31
C ARG A 198 -11.99 -12.33 1.97
#